data_AF-A0A9P1C523-F1
#
_entry.id   AF-A0A9P1C523-F1
#
_cell.length_a   1.000
_cell.length_b   1.000
_cell.length_c   1.000
_cell.angle_alpha   90.00
_cell.angle_beta   90.00
_cell.angle_gamma   90.00
#
_symmetry.space_group_name_H-M   'P 1'
#
loop_
_entity.id
_entity.type
_entity.pdbx_description
1 polymer ?
#
loop_
_entity_poly.entity_id
_entity_poly.type
_entity_poly.pdbx_seq_one_letter_code
_entity_poly.pdbx_strand_id
1 'polypeptide(L)'
;LISERGLRFSVGQLLWVKNRSMLFPGRVAQIDFSLGRDFRPYLVQYLACSSPCGAHVYGWHGASGLLAWSDGKEQGAFQPRSSSKLLMRALTEARRLEDSDVSERSDK
;
A
#
# COMPACT_ATOMS: atom_id res chain seq x y z
N LEU A 1 23.76 -10.57 0.53
CA LEU A 1 22.47 -10.42 -0.18
C LEU A 1 21.38 -11.00 0.71
N ILE A 2 20.55 -10.15 1.31
CA ILE A 2 19.42 -10.61 2.13
C ILE A 2 18.34 -11.09 1.15
N SER A 3 17.97 -12.37 1.24
CA SER A 3 17.02 -13.00 0.31
C SER A 3 15.59 -12.52 0.58
N GLU A 4 14.88 -12.11 -0.47
CA GLU A 4 13.44 -11.77 -0.43
C GLU A 4 12.52 -13.00 -0.26
N ARG A 5 13.08 -14.22 -0.25
CA ARG A 5 12.30 -15.45 -0.14
C ARG A 5 11.52 -15.46 1.18
N GLY A 6 10.19 -15.47 1.07
CA GLY A 6 9.24 -15.49 2.20
C GLY A 6 8.81 -14.12 2.72
N LEU A 7 9.15 -13.04 2.02
CA LEU A 7 8.47 -11.76 2.24
C LEU A 7 7.03 -11.87 1.72
N ARG A 8 6.10 -11.32 2.50
CA ARG A 8 4.69 -11.23 2.08
C ARG A 8 4.45 -10.11 1.06
N PHE A 9 5.26 -9.06 1.11
CA PHE A 9 5.18 -7.89 0.23
C PHE A 9 6.59 -7.42 -0.16
N SER A 10 6.71 -6.80 -1.34
CA SER A 10 7.95 -6.24 -1.89
C SER A 10 7.97 -4.71 -1.85
N VAL A 11 9.16 -4.10 -1.80
CA VAL A 11 9.30 -2.64 -1.94
C VAL A 11 8.70 -2.19 -3.27
N GLY A 12 7.96 -1.10 -3.25
CA GLY A 12 7.24 -0.57 -4.40
C GLY A 12 5.85 -1.17 -4.62
N GLN A 13 5.51 -2.29 -3.96
CA GLN A 13 4.22 -2.96 -4.13
C GLN A 13 3.07 -2.13 -3.53
N LEU A 14 1.97 -2.03 -4.29
CA LEU A 14 0.70 -1.50 -3.80
C LEU A 14 0.03 -2.49 -2.85
N LEU A 15 -0.60 -1.98 -1.80
CA LEU A 15 -1.30 -2.77 -0.80
C LEU A 15 -2.39 -1.96 -0.09
N TRP A 16 -3.19 -2.64 0.72
CA TRP A 16 -4.12 -2.02 1.65
C TRP A 16 -3.57 -2.05 3.07
N VAL A 17 -3.63 -0.93 3.76
CA VAL A 17 -3.34 -0.80 5.19
C VAL A 17 -4.64 -0.86 5.96
N LYS A 18 -4.75 -1.84 6.87
CA LYS A 18 -5.90 -1.98 7.76
C LYS A 18 -5.76 -1.05 8.95
N ASN A 19 -6.67 -0.08 9.06
CA ASN A 19 -6.78 0.82 10.21
C ASN A 19 -8.21 0.77 10.77
N ARG A 20 -8.39 0.10 11.90
CA ARG A 20 -9.71 -0.21 12.49
C ARG A 20 -10.60 -0.92 11.45
N SER A 21 -11.73 -0.31 11.11
CA SER A 21 -12.70 -0.81 10.12
C SER A 21 -12.50 -0.23 8.71
N MET A 22 -11.39 0.50 8.47
CA MET A 22 -11.10 1.14 7.19
C MET A 22 -9.84 0.55 6.56
N LEU A 23 -9.87 0.45 5.24
CA LEU A 23 -8.70 0.13 4.42
C LEU A 23 -8.22 1.41 3.74
N PHE A 24 -6.93 1.68 3.85
CA PHE A 24 -6.29 2.80 3.16
C PHE A 24 -5.26 2.28 2.16
N PRO A 25 -5.26 2.80 0.92
CA PRO A 25 -4.28 2.40 -0.07
C PRO A 25 -2.89 2.94 0.30
N GLY A 26 -1.89 2.08 0.15
CA GLY A 26 -0.50 2.39 0.46
C GLY A 26 0.47 1.69 -0.49
N ARG A 27 1.73 2.11 -0.41
CA ARG A 27 2.85 1.53 -1.15
C ARG A 27 3.96 1.17 -0.18
N VAL A 28 4.55 -0.01 -0.30
CA VAL A 28 5.72 -0.38 0.50
C VAL A 28 6.89 0.53 0.11
N ALA A 29 7.38 1.33 1.05
CA ALA A 29 8.53 2.20 0.86
C ALA A 29 9.83 1.50 1.28
N GLN A 30 9.79 0.73 2.36
CA GLN A 30 10.96 0.04 2.91
C GLN A 30 10.52 -1.20 3.69
N ILE A 31 11.43 -2.17 3.82
CA ILE A 31 11.27 -3.34 4.69
C ILE A 31 12.42 -3.29 5.69
N ASP A 32 12.12 -3.39 6.98
CA ASP A 32 13.16 -3.50 8.00
C ASP A 32 13.55 -4.97 8.19
N PHE A 33 14.82 -5.25 7.92
CA PHE A 33 15.39 -6.59 8.01
C PHE A 33 16.10 -6.85 9.34
N SER A 34 16.15 -5.87 10.25
CA SER A 34 16.77 -5.99 11.57
C SER A 34 16.01 -6.96 12.49
N LEU A 35 14.70 -7.09 12.28
CA LEU A 35 13.86 -8.07 12.97
C LEU A 35 13.83 -9.40 12.20
N GLY A 36 13.67 -10.50 12.95
CA GLY A 36 13.58 -11.85 12.42
C GLY A 36 12.49 -12.01 11.35
N ARG A 37 12.59 -13.07 10.53
CA ARG A 37 11.75 -13.27 9.33
C ARG A 37 10.25 -13.12 9.59
N ASP A 38 9.78 -13.54 10.76
CA ASP A 38 8.37 -13.56 11.14
C ASP A 38 7.85 -12.20 11.65
N PHE A 39 8.75 -11.26 11.96
CA PHE A 39 8.43 -9.96 12.56
C PHE A 39 8.89 -8.77 11.72
N ARG A 40 9.20 -8.99 10.43
CA ARG A 40 9.67 -7.92 9.55
C ARG A 40 8.58 -6.84 9.39
N PRO A 41 8.82 -5.61 9.88
CA PRO A 41 7.89 -4.52 9.66
C PRO A 41 8.15 -3.88 8.30
N TYR A 42 7.08 -3.39 7.71
CA TYR A 42 7.04 -2.73 6.42
C TYR A 42 6.77 -1.24 6.66
N LEU A 43 7.65 -0.38 6.17
CA LEU A 43 7.36 1.04 6.08
C LEU A 43 6.45 1.24 4.88
N VAL A 44 5.24 1.73 5.12
CA VAL A 44 4.25 1.98 4.09
C VAL A 44 4.04 3.47 3.95
N GLN A 45 4.12 3.95 2.71
CA GLN A 45 3.69 5.27 2.31
C GLN A 45 2.18 5.24 2.04
N TYR A 46 1.41 6.03 2.76
CA TYR A 46 -0.02 6.20 2.49
C TYR A 46 -0.20 7.08 1.25
N LEU A 47 -1.06 6.66 0.32
CA LEU A 47 -1.28 7.37 -0.95
C LEU A 47 -2.22 8.59 -0.82
N ALA A 48 -2.45 9.05 0.40
CA ALA A 48 -3.24 10.23 0.68
C ALA A 48 -2.42 11.50 0.44
N CYS A 49 -2.77 12.26 -0.60
CA CYS A 49 -2.26 13.61 -0.78
C CYS A 49 -2.88 14.53 0.28
N SER A 50 -2.23 14.64 1.44
CA SER A 50 -2.52 15.72 2.38
C SER A 50 -2.13 17.03 1.70
N SER A 51 -3.02 18.02 1.67
CA SER A 51 -2.70 19.33 1.09
C SER A 51 -2.13 20.23 2.20
N PRO A 52 -0.98 20.90 2.00
CA PRO A 52 -0.23 21.01 0.74
C PRO A 52 0.45 19.69 0.34
N CYS A 53 0.39 19.38 -0.96
CA CYS A 53 0.63 18.09 -1.60
C CYS A 53 2.05 17.49 -1.46
N GLY A 54 2.84 17.95 -0.50
CA GLY A 54 4.25 17.57 -0.30
C GLY A 54 4.52 16.66 0.89
N ALA A 55 3.55 16.44 1.79
CA ALA A 55 3.75 15.57 2.95
C ALA A 55 3.24 14.16 2.65
N HIS A 56 4.16 13.28 2.26
CA HIS A 56 3.91 11.84 2.28
C HIS A 56 3.81 11.37 3.72
N VAL A 57 2.70 10.71 4.05
CA VAL A 57 2.52 10.09 5.37
C VAL A 57 3.09 8.67 5.30
N TYR A 58 3.90 8.31 6.28
CA TYR A 58 4.49 6.99 6.41
C TYR A 58 4.07 6.34 7.73
N GLY A 59 3.96 5.01 7.73
CA GLY A 59 3.71 4.22 8.93
C GLY A 59 4.41 2.87 8.87
N TRP A 60 4.92 2.41 10.01
CA TRP A 60 5.45 1.05 10.15
C TRP A 60 4.31 0.07 10.45
N HIS A 61 4.26 -1.04 9.71
CA HIS A 61 3.23 -2.05 9.86
C HIS A 61 3.82 -3.46 9.88
N GLY A 62 3.31 -4.31 10.76
CA GLY A 62 3.48 -5.75 10.63
C GLY A 62 2.65 -6.30 9.47
N ALA A 63 3.04 -7.45 8.93
CA ALA A 63 2.35 -8.11 7.81
C ALA A 63 0.86 -8.40 8.06
N SER A 64 0.42 -8.50 9.31
CA SER A 64 -0.98 -8.73 9.71
C SER A 64 -1.88 -7.51 9.53
N GLY A 65 -1.30 -6.30 9.50
CA GLY A 65 -2.00 -5.04 9.24
C GLY A 65 -2.10 -4.69 7.76
N LEU A 66 -1.60 -5.56 6.88
CA LEU A 66 -1.48 -5.33 5.44
C LEU A 66 -2.23 -6.41 4.66
N LEU A 67 -2.86 -6.01 3.56
CA LEU A 67 -3.54 -6.90 2.63
C LEU A 67 -3.04 -6.62 1.21
N ALA A 68 -2.95 -7.65 0.38
CA ALA A 68 -2.53 -7.48 -1.00
C ALA A 68 -3.52 -6.59 -1.75
N TRP A 69 -3.01 -5.78 -2.69
CA TRP A 69 -3.83 -4.86 -3.48
C TRP A 69 -4.97 -5.55 -4.22
N SER A 70 -4.71 -6.75 -4.76
CA SER A 70 -5.70 -7.63 -5.41
C SER A 70 -6.86 -8.01 -4.47
N ASP A 71 -6.56 -8.34 -3.23
CA ASP A 71 -7.51 -8.94 -2.29
C ASP A 71 -8.52 -7.92 -1.78
N GLY A 72 -8.13 -6.64 -1.72
CA GLY A 72 -9.05 -5.57 -1.34
C GLY A 72 -10.03 -5.17 -2.45
N LYS A 73 -9.83 -5.62 -3.70
CA LYS A 73 -10.84 -5.50 -4.77
C LYS A 73 -11.98 -6.53 -4.60
N GLU A 74 -11.68 -7.71 -4.05
CA GLU A 74 -12.62 -8.82 -3.88
C GLU A 74 -13.44 -8.75 -2.58
N GLN A 75 -12.93 -8.12 -1.52
CA GLN A 75 -13.67 -7.97 -0.25
C GLN A 75 -14.83 -6.94 -0.30
N GLY A 76 -15.39 -6.76 -1.49
CA GLY A 76 -16.44 -5.80 -1.78
C GLY A 76 -15.82 -4.45 -2.06
N ALA A 77 -16.26 -3.85 -3.16
CA ALA A 77 -16.17 -2.43 -3.39
C ALA A 77 -16.25 -1.69 -2.05
N PHE A 78 -15.17 -1.05 -1.63
CA PHE A 78 -15.21 -0.02 -0.61
C PHE A 78 -15.99 1.14 -1.25
N GLN A 79 -17.29 0.93 -1.46
CA GLN A 79 -18.23 1.94 -1.93
C GLN A 79 -18.25 2.92 -0.79
N PRO A 80 -17.62 4.06 -0.99
CA PRO A 80 -17.58 5.02 0.06
C PRO A 80 -18.95 5.69 0.04
N ARG A 81 -19.93 5.08 0.73
CA ARG A 81 -21.23 5.73 0.93
C ARG A 81 -21.05 7.09 1.63
N SER A 82 -19.87 7.35 2.23
CA SER A 82 -19.45 8.62 2.82
C SER A 82 -17.92 8.85 2.90
N SER A 83 -17.07 8.26 2.05
CA SER A 83 -15.62 8.42 2.29
C SER A 83 -15.16 9.86 2.13
N SER A 84 -14.35 10.29 3.10
CA SER A 84 -13.54 11.49 3.03
C SER A 84 -12.91 11.65 1.64
N LYS A 85 -12.92 12.89 1.11
CA LYS A 85 -12.23 13.29 -0.13
C LYS A 85 -10.78 12.78 -0.18
N LEU A 86 -10.16 12.60 0.97
CA LEU A 86 -8.81 12.05 1.12
C LEU A 86 -8.69 10.60 0.64
N LEU A 87 -9.65 9.74 0.96
CA LEU A 87 -9.62 8.33 0.54
C LEU A 87 -9.83 8.21 -0.97
N MET A 88 -10.76 8.98 -1.54
CA MET A 88 -10.98 9.01 -2.99
C MET A 88 -9.71 9.42 -3.73
N ARG A 89 -9.02 10.46 -3.27
CA ARG A 89 -7.72 10.87 -3.85
C ARG A 89 -6.68 9.77 -3.76
N ALA A 90 -6.62 9.08 -2.62
CA ALA A 90 -5.67 8.00 -2.41
C ALA A 90 -5.94 6.80 -3.32
N LEU A 91 -7.21 6.51 -3.60
CA LEU A 91 -7.61 5.48 -4.57
C LEU A 91 -7.28 5.90 -6.01
N THR A 92 -7.51 7.16 -6.37
CA THR A 92 -7.13 7.69 -7.69
C THR A 92 -5.63 7.56 -7.92
N GLU A 93 -4.82 7.93 -6.92
CA GLU A 93 -3.36 7.81 -7.03
C GLU A 93 -2.90 6.34 -7.09
N ALA A 94 -3.49 5.47 -6.28
CA ALA A 94 -3.21 4.03 -6.33
C ALA A 94 -3.51 3.45 -7.72
N ARG A 95 -4.63 3.88 -8.34
CA ARG A 95 -4.99 3.46 -9.68
C ARG A 95 -4.02 3.97 -10.74
N ARG A 96 -3.60 5.23 -10.65
CA ARG A 96 -2.59 5.82 -11.55
C ARG A 96 -1.28 5.05 -11.51
N LEU A 97 -0.83 4.64 -10.31
CA LEU A 97 0.38 3.83 -10.13
C LEU A 97 0.20 2.42 -10.69
N GLU A 98 -0.96 1.79 -10.48
CA GLU A 98 -1.29 0.48 -11.06
C GLU A 98 -1.24 0.50 -12.60
N ASP A 99 -1.83 1.53 -13.22
CA ASP A 99 -1.83 1.66 -14.68
C ASP A 99 -0.42 1.96 -15.24
N SER A 100 0.42 2.67 -14.48
CA SER A 100 1.80 2.98 -14.85
C SER A 100 2.70 1.72 -14.82
N ASP A 101 2.58 0.90 -13.77
CA ASP A 101 3.31 -0.38 -13.65
C ASP A 101 2.93 -1.37 -14.77
N VAL A 102 1.69 -1.33 -15.27
CA VAL A 102 1.24 -2.14 -16.41
C VAL A 102 1.85 -1.63 -17.71
N SER A 103 1.85 -0.31 -17.92
CA SER A 103 2.44 0.31 -19.11
C SER A 103 3.94 -0.01 -19.25
N GLU A 104 4.71 0.06 -18.15
CA GLU A 104 6.14 -0.27 -18.15
C GLU A 104 6.43 -1.76 -18.42
N ARG A 105 5.47 -2.65 -18.18
CA ARG A 105 5.58 -4.09 -18.48
C ARG A 105 5.20 -4.46 -19.90
N SER A 106 4.43 -3.62 -20.59
CA SER A 106 4.01 -3.86 -21.98
C SER A 106 5.02 -3.39 -23.04
N ASP A 107 6.04 -2.62 -22.65
CA ASP A 107 7.10 -2.12 -23.55
C ASP A 107 8.35 -3.04 -23.63
N LYS A 108 8.22 -4.35 -23.35
CA LYS A 108 9.30 -5.34 -23.49
C LYS A 108 8.89 -6.61 -24.22
#